data_AF-A0A2S9G942-F1
#
_entry.id   AF-A0A2S9G942-F1
#
_cell.length_a   1.000
_cell.length_b   1.000
_cell.length_c   1.000
_cell.angle_alpha   90.00
_cell.angle_beta   90.00
_cell.angle_gamma   90.00
#
_symmetry.space_group_name_H-M   'P 1'
#
loop_
_entity.id
_entity.type
_entity.pdbx_description
1 polymer ?
#
loop_
_entity_poly.entity_id
_entity_poly.type
_entity_poly.pdbx_seq_one_letter_code
_entity_poly.pdbx_strand_id
1 'polypeptide(L)' 'MTDNVLVAEPSVHPVAPVQQVLAAIHDPVRLEIVRRPYNAGAAMQCGALYDGINKSTATHHFKILREAGVTERLVIDGL' A
#
# COMPACT_ATOMS: atom_id res chain seq x y z
N MET A 1 -17.87 12.42 17.26
CA MET A 1 -18.80 12.43 16.10
C MET A 1 -18.29 11.39 15.14
N THR A 2 -19.16 10.46 14.81
CA THR A 2 -18.89 9.15 14.22
C THR A 2 -18.70 9.23 12.71
N ASP A 3 -17.49 9.01 12.23
CA ASP A 3 -17.25 8.63 10.84
C ASP A 3 -17.00 7.13 10.80
N ASN A 4 -18.11 6.39 10.85
CA ASN A 4 -18.17 4.98 10.50
C ASN A 4 -18.01 4.88 8.98
N VAL A 5 -16.77 5.07 8.50
CA VAL A 5 -16.41 4.70 7.12
C VAL A 5 -16.65 3.20 7.05
N LEU A 6 -17.57 2.80 6.15
CA LEU A 6 -17.79 1.42 5.78
C LEU A 6 -16.55 0.92 5.03
N VAL A 7 -15.45 0.71 5.75
CA VAL A 7 -14.27 0.03 5.23
C VAL A 7 -14.71 -1.41 5.01
N ALA A 8 -14.95 -1.79 3.77
CA ALA A 8 -15.10 -3.21 3.43
C ALA A 8 -13.90 -3.94 4.04
N GLU A 9 -14.15 -4.96 4.88
CA GLU A 9 -13.14 -5.71 5.64
C GLU A 9 -11.86 -5.87 4.79
N PRO A 10 -10.79 -5.12 5.08
CA PRO A 10 -9.61 -5.13 4.24
C PRO A 10 -9.09 -6.56 4.24
N SER A 11 -8.70 -7.08 3.08
CA SER A 11 -8.01 -8.36 3.02
C SER A 11 -6.65 -8.17 3.71
N VAL A 12 -6.60 -8.31 5.03
CA VAL A 12 -5.39 -8.18 5.82
C VAL A 12 -4.53 -9.37 5.46
N HIS A 13 -3.46 -9.12 4.72
CA HIS A 13 -2.50 -10.17 4.38
C HIS A 13 -1.58 -10.34 5.58
N PRO A 14 -1.38 -11.58 6.09
CA PRO A 14 -0.40 -11.80 7.14
C PRO A 14 0.98 -11.34 6.66
N VAL A 15 1.77 -10.77 7.57
CA VAL A 15 3.13 -10.33 7.25
C VAL A 15 3.94 -11.56 6.81
N ALA A 16 4.54 -11.46 5.63
CA ALA A 16 5.32 -12.53 5.05
C ALA A 16 6.63 -12.78 5.83
N PRO A 17 7.34 -13.90 5.59
CA PRO A 17 8.66 -14.13 6.15
C PRO A 17 9.62 -12.97 5.83
N VAL A 18 10.59 -12.73 6.73
CA VAL A 18 11.48 -11.56 6.65
C VAL A 18 12.19 -11.44 5.29
N GLN A 19 12.56 -12.54 4.66
CA GLN A 19 13.19 -12.56 3.34
C GLN A 19 12.27 -11.99 2.24
N GLN A 20 10.98 -12.29 2.29
CA GLN A 20 10.00 -11.76 1.34
C GLN A 20 9.72 -10.29 1.61
N VAL A 21 9.64 -9.89 2.87
CA VAL A 21 9.49 -8.47 3.24
C VAL A 21 10.69 -7.66 2.77
N LEU A 22 11.92 -8.12 3.03
CA LEU A 22 13.14 -7.47 2.57
C LEU A 22 13.20 -7.40 1.04
N ALA A 23 12.83 -8.47 0.35
CA ALA A 23 12.70 -8.47 -1.10
C ALA A 23 11.61 -7.48 -1.59
N ALA A 24 10.51 -7.31 -0.86
CA ALA A 24 9.47 -6.36 -1.19
C ALA A 24 9.87 -4.91 -0.91
N ILE A 25 10.72 -4.60 0.07
CA ILE A 25 11.07 -3.20 0.40
C ILE A 25 12.40 -2.72 -0.16
N HIS A 26 13.29 -3.60 -0.67
CA HIS A 26 14.62 -3.17 -1.15
C HIS A 26 14.60 -2.22 -2.36
N ASP A 27 13.47 -2.15 -3.06
CA ASP A 27 13.31 -1.33 -4.25
C ASP A 27 12.94 0.10 -3.86
N PRO A 28 13.62 1.12 -4.40
CA PRO A 28 13.43 2.51 -3.98
C PRO A 28 12.01 3.01 -4.23
N VAL A 29 11.35 2.54 -5.29
CA VAL A 29 9.97 2.92 -5.61
C VAL A 29 9.01 2.30 -4.60
N ARG A 30 9.19 1.01 -4.28
CA ARG A 30 8.37 0.33 -3.26
C ARG A 30 8.56 0.92 -1.88
N LEU A 31 9.78 1.32 -1.54
CA LEU A 31 10.08 1.96 -0.27
C LEU A 31 9.41 3.34 -0.16
N GLU A 32 9.36 4.10 -1.24
CA GLU A 32 8.66 5.38 -1.29
C GLU A 32 7.13 5.23 -1.14
N ILE A 33 6.56 4.21 -1.79
CA ILE A 33 5.13 3.85 -1.65
C ILE A 33 4.75 3.61 -0.17
N VAL A 34 5.66 3.03 0.62
CA VAL A 34 5.45 2.78 2.06
C VAL A 34 5.75 4.01 2.91
N ARG A 35 6.73 4.84 2.54
CA ARG A 35 7.11 6.04 3.30
C ARG A 35 6.06 7.14 3.25
N ARG A 36 5.43 7.37 2.10
CA ARG A 36 4.48 8.48 1.94
C ARG A 36 3.27 8.42 2.88
N PRO A 37 2.51 7.31 2.97
CA PRO A 37 1.39 7.21 3.91
C PRO A 37 1.88 7.22 5.36
N TYR A 38 3.04 6.60 5.64
CA TYR A 38 3.62 6.63 6.98
C TYR A 38 3.93 8.05 7.44
N ASN A 39 4.54 8.87 6.59
CA ASN A 39 4.84 10.28 6.88
C ASN A 39 3.58 11.14 6.95
N ALA A 40 2.54 10.82 6.17
CA ALA A 40 1.25 11.50 6.20
C ALA A 40 0.40 11.14 7.43
N GLY A 41 0.65 9.99 8.06
CA GLY A 41 -0.14 9.50 9.20
C GLY A 41 -1.58 9.10 8.82
N ALA A 42 -1.88 8.92 7.54
CA ALA A 42 -3.21 8.63 7.02
C ALA A 42 -3.14 7.79 5.75
N ALA A 43 -4.26 7.12 5.43
CA ALA A 43 -4.42 6.46 4.14
C ALA A 43 -4.37 7.49 3.00
N MET A 44 -3.73 7.11 1.89
CA MET A 44 -3.55 7.99 0.73
C MET A 44 -4.04 7.30 -0.54
N GLN A 45 -4.47 8.11 -1.51
CA GLN A 45 -4.83 7.61 -2.83
C GLN A 45 -3.62 6.96 -3.50
N CYS A 46 -3.81 5.79 -4.14
CA CYS A 46 -2.72 5.06 -4.78
C CYS A 46 -1.90 5.92 -5.76
N GLY A 47 -2.56 6.83 -6.50
CA GLY A 47 -1.89 7.73 -7.45
C GLY A 47 -0.95 8.76 -6.80
N ALA A 48 -1.12 9.07 -5.52
CA ALA A 48 -0.25 9.99 -4.78
C ALA A 48 0.97 9.29 -4.16
N LEU A 49 1.03 7.95 -4.21
CA LEU A 49 2.06 7.14 -3.55
C LEU A 49 3.29 6.84 -4.40
N TYR A 50 3.26 7.20 -5.68
CA TYR A 50 4.39 7.02 -6.58
C TYR A 50 4.56 8.26 -7.46
N ASP A 51 5.76 8.43 -8.01
CA ASP A 51 6.07 9.45 -9.01
C ASP A 51 7.04 8.85 -10.05
N GLY A 52 7.00 9.35 -11.27
CA GLY A 52 7.92 8.93 -12.34
C GLY A 52 7.71 7.52 -12.92
N ILE A 53 6.63 6.80 -12.53
CA ILE A 53 6.28 5.49 -13.08
C ILE A 53 4.87 5.48 -13.68
N ASN A 54 4.65 4.60 -14.65
CA ASN A 54 3.32 4.39 -15.21
C ASN A 54 2.42 3.58 -14.26
N LYS A 55 1.10 3.63 -14.50
CA LYS A 55 0.07 2.95 -13.68
C LYS A 55 0.24 1.42 -13.64
N SER A 56 0.70 0.79 -14.72
CA SER A 56 0.91 -0.66 -14.79
C SER A 56 2.05 -1.09 -13.86
N THR A 57 3.17 -0.37 -13.92
CA THR A 57 4.33 -0.56 -13.04
C THR A 57 3.95 -0.33 -11.58
N ALA A 58 3.21 0.73 -11.28
CA ALA A 58 2.73 1.00 -9.92
C ALA A 58 1.86 -0.14 -9.39
N THR A 59 0.91 -0.62 -10.20
CA THR A 59 0.02 -1.74 -9.83
C THR A 59 0.81 -3.00 -9.48
N HIS A 60 1.88 -3.29 -10.23
CA HIS A 60 2.76 -4.41 -9.94
C HIS A 60 3.49 -4.23 -8.59
N HIS A 61 4.00 -3.04 -8.30
CA HIS A 61 4.64 -2.74 -7.01
C HIS A 61 3.69 -2.87 -5.82
N PHE A 62 2.46 -2.36 -5.93
CA PHE A 62 1.42 -2.53 -4.91
C PHE A 62 1.08 -4.00 -4.69
N LYS A 63 1.02 -4.81 -5.76
CA LYS A 63 0.77 -6.25 -5.64
C LYS A 63 1.85 -6.93 -4.79
N ILE A 64 3.13 -6.66 -5.07
CA ILE A 64 4.26 -7.22 -4.32
C ILE A 64 4.19 -6.82 -2.84
N LEU A 65 3.98 -5.53 -2.56
CA LEU A 65 3.89 -5.02 -1.18
C LEU A 65 2.71 -5.63 -0.42
N ARG A 66 1.56 -5.81 -1.07
CA ARG A 66 0.39 -6.44 -0.48
C ARG A 66 0.59 -7.94 -0.23
N GLU A 67 1.18 -8.65 -1.17
CA GLU A 67 1.52 -10.08 -1.01
C GLU A 67 2.54 -10.30 0.12
N ALA A 68 3.42 -9.34 0.35
CA ALA A 68 4.35 -9.36 1.48
C ALA A 68 3.71 -8.94 2.82
N GLY A 69 2.44 -8.50 2.82
CA GLY A 69 1.74 -7.99 4.01
C GLY A 69 2.24 -6.63 4.51
N VAL A 70 2.89 -5.84 3.65
CA VAL A 70 3.44 -4.51 4.00
C VAL A 70 2.43 -3.39 3.80
N THR A 71 1.50 -3.56 2.84
CA THR A 71 0.47 -2.57 2.52
C THR A 71 -0.90 -3.22 2.41
N GLU A 72 -1.94 -2.49 2.81
CA GLU A 72 -3.33 -2.88 2.60
C GLU A 72 -4.04 -1.93 1.63
N ARG A 73 -5.13 -2.40 1.03
CA ARG A 73 -5.99 -1.58 0.19
C ARG A 73 -7.27 -1.31 0.97
N LEU A 74 -7.57 -0.02 1.13
CA LEU A 74 -8.86 0.45 1.61
C LEU A 74 -9.67 0.96 0.43
N VAL A 75 -10.96 0.64 0.41
CA VAL A 75 -11.93 1.26 -0.52
C VAL A 75 -12.76 2.20 0.34
N ILE A 76 -12.63 3.49 0.07
CA ILE A 76 -13.33 4.55 0.80
C ILE A 76 -14.33 5.15 -0.18
N ASP A 77 -15.62 5.17 0.17
CA ASP A 77 -16.70 5.76 -0.62
C ASP A 77 -16.89 5.18 -2.04
N GLY A 78 -16.50 3.91 -2.25
CA GLY A 78 -16.70 3.21 -3.52
C GLY A 78 -15.73 3.60 -4.65
N LEU A 79 -14.65 4.33 -4.33
CA LEU A 79 -13.55 4.69 -5.23
C LEU A 79 -12.22 4.00 -4.86
#